data_AF-A0A7W0LC21-F1
#
_entry.id   AF-A0A7W0LC21-F1
#
_cell.length_a   1.000
_cell.length_b   1.000
_cell.length_c   1.000
_cell.angle_alpha   90.00
_cell.angle_beta   90.00
_cell.angle_gamma   90.00
#
_symmetry.space_group_name_H-M   'P 1'
#
loop_
_entity.id
_entity.type
_entity.pdbx_description
1 polymer ?
#
loop_
_entity_poly.entity_id
_entity_poly.type
_entity_poly.pdbx_seq_one_letter_code
_entity_poly.pdbx_strand_id
1 'polypeptide(L)'
;MLKRVAMAVFVTLTGVAAASAQTPAAGQQPTSMQQPTTPAAAQPPMMSSDVVETRPATTTFMGDTGLWFVPTGEILPAKRWSFSAYRVNFDYNEGFTDASNWPVTLGVGLADRAEIFGAFSVVRRIDRDVRPVFTGTQGGGLANEYPFVRQGWSGNQLGDLWVGAKVNLSSQWRQQPAAFALRGMVKIPTAKDDEEGVGTGKVDFSLDGIVSKEINERVELSGFGGFIVRGKPDGVELSNGIRWGFGAGFPTRKNLRLTAELHGEAYRDDNVRLSRRLVGEDGSIAPANTNL
;
A
#
# COMPACT_ATOMS: atom_id res chain seq x y z
N MET A 1 -26.69 -2.42 9.07
CA MET A 1 -25.86 -3.44 9.73
C MET A 1 -24.49 -3.40 9.06
N LEU A 2 -23.46 -2.82 9.69
CA LEU A 2 -22.10 -2.85 9.13
C LEU A 2 -21.51 -4.25 9.31
N LYS A 3 -21.44 -5.04 8.25
CA LYS A 3 -20.59 -6.24 8.24
C LYS A 3 -19.14 -5.75 8.11
N ARG A 4 -18.34 -5.94 9.15
CA ARG A 4 -16.92 -5.59 9.17
C ARG A 4 -16.13 -6.82 8.73
N VAL A 5 -15.46 -6.75 7.59
CA VAL A 5 -14.42 -7.73 7.23
C VAL A 5 -13.14 -7.28 7.93
N ALA A 6 -12.69 -8.06 8.90
CA ALA A 6 -11.37 -7.92 9.50
C ALA A 6 -10.47 -9.00 8.91
N MET A 7 -9.52 -8.62 8.06
CA MET A 7 -8.44 -9.50 7.63
C MET A 7 -7.31 -9.43 8.67
N ALA A 8 -6.84 -10.59 9.12
CA ALA A 8 -5.63 -10.74 9.91
C ALA A 8 -4.57 -11.43 9.04
N VAL A 9 -3.35 -10.89 8.96
CA VAL A 9 -2.25 -11.48 8.18
C VAL A 9 -1.02 -11.69 9.07
N PHE A 10 -0.36 -12.84 8.86
CA PHE A 10 0.81 -13.33 9.58
C PHE A 10 2.15 -12.69 9.15
N VAL A 11 3.12 -12.76 10.07
CA VAL A 11 4.50 -12.27 9.99
C VAL A 11 5.25 -12.80 8.76
N THR A 12 5.92 -11.91 8.02
CA THR A 12 6.82 -12.29 6.92
C THR A 12 8.14 -11.52 6.99
N LEU A 13 9.27 -12.22 6.84
CA LEU A 13 10.60 -11.60 6.66
C LEU A 13 10.73 -11.04 5.24
N THR A 14 11.06 -9.75 5.11
CA THR A 14 11.45 -9.13 3.84
C THR A 14 12.95 -8.83 3.82
N GLY A 15 13.61 -9.20 2.71
CA GLY A 15 14.92 -8.66 2.36
C GLY A 15 14.71 -7.31 1.69
N VAL A 16 14.99 -6.21 2.39
CA VAL A 16 14.88 -4.85 1.89
C VAL A 16 16.27 -4.34 1.52
N ALA A 17 16.47 -3.85 0.30
CA ALA A 17 17.56 -2.92 0.03
C ALA A 17 17.21 -1.60 0.73
N ALA A 18 17.92 -1.28 1.82
CA ALA A 18 17.60 -0.15 2.68
C ALA A 18 17.71 1.19 1.91
N ALA A 19 16.58 1.72 1.47
CA ALA A 19 16.45 3.15 1.23
C ALA A 19 16.30 3.86 2.58
N SER A 20 16.66 5.14 2.68
CA SER A 20 16.45 5.93 3.89
C SER A 20 15.33 6.95 3.70
N ALA A 21 14.43 7.06 4.68
CA ALA A 21 13.40 8.08 4.83
C ALA A 21 13.95 9.27 5.62
N GLN A 22 13.37 10.45 5.42
CA GLN A 22 13.85 11.68 6.08
C GLN A 22 13.63 11.65 7.61
N THR A 23 14.57 12.19 8.40
CA THR A 23 14.53 12.16 9.88
C THR A 23 15.35 13.26 10.54
N PRO A 24 14.81 14.00 11.53
CA PRO A 24 15.55 15.09 12.14
C PRO A 24 16.79 14.59 12.91
N ALA A 25 17.85 15.41 12.95
CA ALA A 25 18.94 15.24 13.89
C ALA A 25 18.46 15.56 15.33
N ALA A 26 18.86 14.73 16.30
CA ALA A 26 18.56 14.94 17.71
C ALA A 26 19.15 16.26 18.23
N GLY A 27 18.38 16.96 19.06
CA GLY A 27 18.65 18.33 19.52
C GLY A 27 19.99 18.53 20.24
N GLN A 28 20.63 19.66 19.94
CA GLN A 28 21.67 20.24 20.78
C GLN A 28 21.00 21.04 21.93
N GLN A 29 21.10 20.52 23.15
CA GLN A 29 21.01 21.33 24.36
C GLN A 29 22.37 22.01 24.60
N PRO A 30 22.45 23.32 24.90
CA PRO A 30 23.66 23.88 25.50
C PRO A 30 23.51 23.95 27.03
N THR A 31 24.33 23.17 27.74
CA THR A 31 24.63 23.37 29.17
C THR A 31 25.83 24.30 29.35
N SER A 32 25.54 25.44 29.99
CA SER A 32 26.34 26.25 30.94
C SER A 32 27.88 26.20 31.01
N MET A 33 28.43 27.43 31.00
CA MET A 33 29.53 28.04 31.80
C MET A 33 31.02 27.81 31.44
N GLN A 34 31.59 28.93 30.97
CA GLN A 34 32.95 29.50 30.99
C GLN A 34 34.12 28.80 31.72
N GLN A 35 35.27 28.74 31.04
CA GLN A 35 36.55 29.27 31.56
C GLN A 35 37.50 29.68 30.39
N PRO A 36 38.25 30.80 30.48
CA PRO A 36 39.02 31.31 29.34
C PRO A 36 40.48 30.84 29.34
N THR A 37 41.00 30.40 28.18
CA THR A 37 42.45 30.35 27.88
C THR A 37 42.71 30.73 26.41
N THR A 38 43.57 31.75 26.26
CA THR A 38 44.51 32.15 25.17
C THR A 38 44.18 31.88 23.67
N PRO A 39 44.34 32.87 22.77
CA PRO A 39 43.96 32.73 21.37
C PRO A 39 45.03 32.00 20.53
N ALA A 40 44.69 30.82 20.03
CA ALA A 40 45.38 30.17 18.92
C ALA A 40 44.62 30.44 17.61
N ALA A 41 45.37 30.68 16.54
CA ALA A 41 44.89 31.11 15.22
C ALA A 41 43.75 30.23 14.69
N ALA A 42 42.66 30.89 14.27
CA ALA A 42 41.49 30.24 13.70
C ALA A 42 41.81 29.63 12.34
N GLN A 43 41.86 28.30 12.28
CA GLN A 43 41.58 27.57 11.04
C GLN A 43 40.08 27.74 10.73
N PRO A 44 39.68 28.06 9.47
CA PRO A 44 38.27 28.07 9.12
C PRO A 44 37.67 26.69 9.40
N PRO A 45 36.50 26.60 10.04
CA PRO A 45 35.86 25.32 10.28
C PRO A 45 35.61 24.67 8.91
N MET A 46 36.29 23.54 8.67
CA MET A 46 35.86 22.62 7.63
C MET A 46 34.42 22.29 7.98
N MET A 47 33.49 22.68 7.09
CA MET A 47 32.11 22.26 7.20
C MET A 47 32.13 20.73 7.16
N SER A 48 31.99 20.10 8.33
CA SER A 48 31.51 18.73 8.36
C SER A 48 30.20 18.78 7.63
N SER A 49 30.15 18.13 6.47
CA SER A 49 28.88 17.74 5.88
C SER A 49 28.26 16.78 6.88
N ASP A 50 27.58 17.31 7.88
CA ASP A 50 26.79 16.53 8.82
C ASP A 50 25.86 15.70 7.95
N VAL A 51 26.17 14.41 7.82
CA VAL A 51 25.32 13.46 7.16
C VAL A 51 24.11 13.38 8.07
N VAL A 52 23.08 14.18 7.75
CA VAL A 52 21.86 14.18 8.53
C VAL A 52 21.33 12.77 8.50
N GLU A 53 21.24 12.15 9.67
CA GLU A 53 20.91 10.74 9.81
C GLU A 53 19.45 10.52 9.41
N THR A 54 19.23 10.06 8.18
CA THR A 54 17.93 9.65 7.66
C THR A 54 17.57 8.25 8.19
N ARG A 55 16.41 8.06 8.82
CA ARG A 55 15.92 6.74 9.28
C ARG A 55 15.80 5.80 8.08
N PRO A 56 15.98 4.47 8.23
CA PRO A 56 15.74 3.60 7.09
C PRO A 56 14.25 3.58 6.71
N ALA A 57 13.95 3.80 5.43
CA ALA A 57 12.63 3.68 4.84
C ALA A 57 12.26 2.21 4.68
N THR A 58 11.03 1.89 5.03
CA THR A 58 10.35 0.68 4.55
C THR A 58 9.34 1.10 3.48
N THR A 59 8.95 0.15 2.65
CA THR A 59 8.00 0.38 1.56
C THR A 59 6.74 -0.43 1.80
N THR A 60 5.60 0.14 1.41
CA THR A 60 4.35 -0.63 1.28
C THR A 60 4.44 -1.55 0.07
N PHE A 61 3.54 -2.53 -0.03
CA PHE A 61 3.43 -3.34 -1.25
C PHE A 61 3.01 -2.55 -2.50
N MET A 62 2.57 -1.30 -2.32
CA MET A 62 2.27 -0.36 -3.41
C MET A 62 3.49 0.47 -3.83
N GLY A 63 4.62 0.35 -3.13
CA GLY A 63 5.90 0.97 -3.48
C GLY A 63 6.21 2.30 -2.79
N ASP A 64 5.26 2.89 -2.08
CA ASP A 64 5.47 4.15 -1.36
C ASP A 64 6.03 3.92 0.06
N THR A 65 6.63 4.95 0.64
CA THR A 65 7.20 4.88 1.99
C THR A 65 6.13 4.56 3.05
N GLY A 66 6.30 3.46 3.79
CA GLY A 66 5.31 3.02 4.76
C GLY A 66 5.72 1.79 5.56
N LEU A 67 4.76 1.24 6.27
CA LEU A 67 4.82 -0.13 6.80
C LEU A 67 4.50 -1.10 5.65
N TRP A 68 3.74 -2.18 5.84
CA TRP A 68 3.43 -3.12 4.75
C TRP A 68 2.17 -2.71 4.00
N PHE A 69 1.02 -2.68 4.67
CA PHE A 69 -0.26 -2.25 4.10
C PHE A 69 -0.55 -0.77 4.41
N VAL A 70 0.05 -0.23 5.47
CA VAL A 70 -0.23 1.13 5.95
C VAL A 70 0.88 2.08 5.51
N PRO A 71 0.60 3.07 4.63
CA PRO A 71 1.58 4.08 4.26
C PRO A 71 1.91 4.98 5.45
N THR A 72 3.08 5.63 5.42
CA THR A 72 3.42 6.71 6.36
C THR A 72 3.31 8.06 5.68
N GLY A 73 3.15 9.12 6.48
CA GLY A 73 3.14 10.49 5.96
C GLY A 73 4.51 10.93 5.44
N GLU A 74 5.58 10.25 5.84
CA GLU A 74 6.93 10.51 5.34
C GLU A 74 7.12 10.02 3.90
N ILE A 75 8.15 10.56 3.25
CA ILE A 75 8.53 10.30 1.87
C ILE A 75 10.01 9.95 1.76
N LEU A 76 10.40 9.43 0.61
CA LEU A 76 11.80 9.35 0.23
C LEU A 76 12.43 10.76 0.10
N PRO A 77 13.67 10.97 0.57
CA PRO A 77 14.41 12.20 0.32
C PRO A 77 14.62 12.46 -1.18
N ALA A 78 14.85 13.71 -1.55
CA ALA A 78 15.09 14.11 -2.93
C ALA A 78 16.17 13.25 -3.60
N LYS A 79 15.87 12.76 -4.81
CA LYS A 79 16.76 11.93 -5.64
C LYS A 79 17.13 10.57 -5.02
N ARG A 80 16.53 10.20 -3.90
CA ARG A 80 16.60 8.83 -3.37
C ARG A 80 15.50 8.00 -4.00
N TRP A 81 15.81 6.73 -4.18
CA TRP A 81 14.90 5.77 -4.75
C TRP A 81 14.81 4.53 -3.87
N SER A 82 13.71 3.81 -3.99
CA SER A 82 13.48 2.51 -3.35
C SER A 82 13.09 1.49 -4.40
N PHE A 83 13.47 0.24 -4.18
CA PHE A 83 13.04 -0.89 -4.99
C PHE A 83 12.71 -2.05 -4.06
N SER A 84 11.62 -2.75 -4.34
CA SER A 84 11.21 -3.92 -3.58
C SER A 84 10.38 -4.88 -4.41
N ALA A 85 10.33 -6.13 -3.96
CA ALA A 85 9.50 -7.17 -4.52
C ALA A 85 8.75 -7.86 -3.38
N TYR A 86 7.48 -8.15 -3.59
CA TYR A 86 6.61 -8.75 -2.58
C TYR A 86 5.91 -10.00 -3.07
N ARG A 87 5.35 -10.75 -2.13
CA ARG A 87 4.17 -11.59 -2.34
C ARG A 87 3.07 -11.07 -1.43
N VAL A 88 1.90 -10.78 -1.98
CA VAL A 88 0.73 -10.31 -1.23
C VAL A 88 -0.46 -11.21 -1.57
N ASN A 89 -1.22 -11.60 -0.55
CA ASN A 89 -2.37 -12.48 -0.70
C ASN A 89 -3.62 -11.78 -0.17
N PHE A 90 -4.73 -11.90 -0.89
CA PHE A 90 -6.04 -11.46 -0.43
C PHE A 90 -7.05 -12.59 -0.62
N ASP A 91 -7.76 -12.91 0.46
CA ASP A 91 -8.81 -13.92 0.47
C ASP A 91 -10.17 -13.21 0.50
N TYR A 92 -11.05 -13.59 -0.42
CA TYR A 92 -12.39 -13.05 -0.57
C TYR A 92 -13.43 -14.13 -0.28
N ASN A 93 -14.53 -13.75 0.35
CA ASN A 93 -15.62 -14.68 0.62
C ASN A 93 -16.28 -15.16 -0.67
N GLU A 94 -16.33 -14.31 -1.69
CA GLU A 94 -16.97 -14.56 -2.97
C GLU A 94 -16.15 -15.58 -3.76
N GLY A 95 -16.70 -16.78 -3.94
CA GLY A 95 -16.01 -17.90 -4.59
C GLY A 95 -14.94 -18.56 -3.73
N PHE A 96 -14.82 -18.20 -2.45
CA PHE A 96 -13.61 -18.45 -1.65
C PHE A 96 -12.37 -18.14 -2.49
N THR A 97 -12.35 -16.92 -3.03
CA THR A 97 -11.33 -16.51 -4.00
C THR A 97 -10.06 -16.14 -3.26
N ASP A 98 -8.96 -16.83 -3.55
CA ASP A 98 -7.61 -16.46 -3.13
C ASP A 98 -6.92 -15.74 -4.30
N ALA A 99 -6.54 -14.48 -4.11
CA ALA A 99 -5.76 -13.71 -5.05
C ALA A 99 -4.33 -13.43 -4.53
N SER A 100 -3.38 -14.20 -5.04
CA SER A 100 -1.95 -13.96 -4.84
C SER A 100 -1.38 -13.01 -5.90
N ASN A 101 -0.65 -11.99 -5.47
CA ASN A 101 0.05 -11.03 -6.30
C ASN A 101 1.54 -10.99 -5.95
N TRP A 102 2.40 -10.83 -6.96
CA TRP A 102 3.83 -10.59 -6.79
C TRP A 102 4.22 -9.25 -7.40
N PRO A 103 4.04 -8.14 -6.68
CA PRO A 103 4.40 -6.84 -7.21
C PRO A 103 5.90 -6.60 -7.12
N VAL A 104 6.44 -5.99 -8.18
CA VAL A 104 7.73 -5.30 -8.18
C VAL A 104 7.44 -3.80 -8.11
N THR A 105 8.12 -3.11 -7.21
CA THR A 105 7.83 -1.71 -6.91
C THR A 105 9.05 -0.81 -7.04
N LEU A 106 8.82 0.44 -7.42
CA LEU A 106 9.83 1.50 -7.50
C LEU A 106 9.26 2.77 -6.88
N GLY A 107 10.03 3.45 -6.04
CA GLY A 107 9.72 4.77 -5.50
C GLY A 107 10.86 5.75 -5.75
N VAL A 108 10.55 7.04 -5.93
CA VAL A 108 11.53 8.12 -6.07
C VAL A 108 11.07 9.39 -5.32
N GLY A 109 11.96 9.93 -4.50
CA GLY A 109 11.73 11.19 -3.78
C GLY A 109 12.02 12.41 -4.64
N LEU A 110 11.14 13.40 -4.57
CA LEU A 110 11.18 14.65 -5.33
C LEU A 110 11.19 15.86 -4.40
N ALA A 111 12.27 16.65 -4.51
CA ALA A 111 12.43 17.95 -3.86
C ALA A 111 12.10 17.97 -2.35
N ASP A 112 12.27 16.86 -1.63
CA ASP A 112 11.94 16.74 -0.21
C ASP A 112 10.48 17.12 0.12
N ARG A 113 9.58 16.94 -0.87
CA ARG A 113 8.16 17.32 -0.80
C ARG A 113 7.21 16.26 -1.32
N ALA A 114 7.66 15.44 -2.27
CA ALA A 114 6.82 14.40 -2.85
C ALA A 114 7.60 13.10 -3.07
N GLU A 115 6.85 12.01 -3.23
CA GLU A 115 7.32 10.70 -3.65
C GLU A 115 6.45 10.25 -4.83
N ILE A 116 7.06 9.89 -5.95
CA ILE A 116 6.39 9.18 -7.04
C ILE A 116 6.73 7.71 -6.89
N PHE A 117 5.74 6.84 -7.03
CA PHE A 117 5.92 5.42 -6.84
C PHE A 117 5.04 4.61 -7.78
N GLY A 118 5.36 3.33 -7.92
CA GLY A 118 4.51 2.39 -8.64
C GLY A 118 4.77 0.95 -8.21
N ALA A 119 3.77 0.11 -8.46
CA ALA A 119 3.77 -1.31 -8.18
C ALA A 119 3.17 -2.07 -9.37
N PHE A 120 3.99 -2.90 -10.03
CA PHE A 120 3.53 -3.74 -11.12
C PHE A 120 3.43 -5.19 -10.64
N SER A 121 2.21 -5.74 -10.66
CA SER A 121 1.98 -7.16 -10.33
C SER A 121 2.47 -8.04 -11.48
N VAL A 122 3.75 -8.41 -11.47
CA VAL A 122 4.37 -9.20 -12.55
C VAL A 122 3.88 -10.65 -12.57
N VAL A 123 3.30 -11.12 -11.47
CA VAL A 123 2.52 -12.35 -11.41
C VAL A 123 1.26 -12.08 -10.59
N ARG A 124 0.13 -12.56 -11.08
CA ARG A 124 -1.14 -12.69 -10.39
C ARG A 124 -1.65 -14.12 -10.59
N ARG A 125 -2.05 -14.74 -9.50
CA ARG A 125 -2.70 -16.06 -9.46
C ARG A 125 -4.00 -15.90 -8.70
N ILE A 126 -5.06 -16.48 -9.24
CA ILE A 126 -6.37 -16.47 -8.62
C ILE A 126 -6.85 -17.92 -8.56
N ASP A 127 -7.09 -18.39 -7.35
CA ASP A 127 -7.78 -19.65 -7.08
C ASP A 127 -9.20 -19.33 -6.62
N ARG A 128 -10.18 -20.07 -7.12
CA ARG A 128 -11.54 -20.11 -6.59
C ARG A 128 -11.73 -21.52 -6.08
N ASP A 129 -11.98 -21.70 -4.79
CA ASP A 129 -12.08 -23.04 -4.22
C ASP A 129 -13.48 -23.66 -4.30
N VAL A 130 -14.52 -22.86 -4.57
CA VAL A 130 -15.89 -23.38 -4.64
C VAL A 130 -16.11 -24.20 -5.90
N ARG A 131 -16.81 -25.34 -5.75
CA ARG A 131 -17.22 -26.21 -6.84
C ARG A 131 -18.73 -26.46 -6.74
N PRO A 132 -19.53 -26.06 -7.74
CA PRO A 132 -19.16 -25.32 -8.95
C PRO A 132 -18.62 -23.90 -8.70
N VAL A 133 -17.84 -23.33 -9.63
CA VAL A 133 -17.15 -22.02 -9.52
C VAL A 133 -18.13 -20.88 -9.21
N PHE A 134 -19.36 -20.98 -9.72
CA PHE A 134 -20.49 -20.15 -9.33
C PHE A 134 -21.59 -20.98 -8.66
N THR A 135 -22.11 -20.46 -7.57
CA THR A 135 -23.26 -21.05 -6.86
C THR A 135 -24.29 -19.98 -6.54
N GLY A 136 -25.56 -20.37 -6.42
CA GLY A 136 -26.63 -19.48 -5.94
C GLY A 136 -26.63 -19.27 -4.42
N THR A 137 -25.66 -19.85 -3.70
CA THR A 137 -25.55 -19.80 -2.24
C THR A 137 -24.48 -18.82 -1.78
N GLN A 138 -24.46 -18.52 -0.48
CA GLN A 138 -23.45 -17.67 0.14
C GLN A 138 -22.04 -18.23 -0.15
N GLY A 139 -21.15 -17.39 -0.67
CA GLY A 139 -19.79 -17.77 -1.02
C GLY A 139 -19.57 -18.23 -2.47
N GLY A 140 -20.59 -18.26 -3.35
CA GLY A 140 -20.41 -18.56 -4.80
C GLY A 140 -20.44 -17.34 -5.73
N GLY A 141 -20.35 -16.14 -5.18
CA GLY A 141 -20.49 -14.89 -5.91
C GLY A 141 -19.22 -14.39 -6.59
N LEU A 142 -19.29 -13.16 -7.10
CA LEU A 142 -18.22 -12.45 -7.80
C LEU A 142 -17.40 -11.60 -6.83
N ALA A 143 -16.09 -11.78 -6.82
CA ALA A 143 -15.21 -10.86 -6.11
C ALA A 143 -15.21 -9.49 -6.83
N ASN A 144 -15.35 -8.40 -6.07
CA ASN A 144 -15.46 -7.05 -6.63
C ASN A 144 -14.24 -6.64 -7.48
N GLU A 145 -13.04 -7.09 -7.09
CA GLU A 145 -11.78 -6.82 -7.77
C GLU A 145 -11.55 -7.73 -8.98
N TYR A 146 -12.20 -8.89 -9.01
CA TYR A 146 -11.98 -9.97 -9.99
C TYR A 146 -13.32 -10.54 -10.51
N PRO A 147 -14.20 -9.70 -11.07
CA PRO A 147 -15.56 -10.09 -11.42
C PRO A 147 -15.65 -11.04 -12.62
N PHE A 148 -14.55 -11.24 -13.35
CA PHE A 148 -14.52 -12.03 -14.59
C PHE A 148 -13.83 -13.38 -14.45
N VAL A 149 -13.30 -13.71 -13.28
CA VAL A 149 -12.69 -15.02 -13.02
C VAL A 149 -13.79 -16.08 -13.02
N ARG A 150 -13.71 -16.96 -14.02
CA ARG A 150 -14.73 -17.98 -14.35
C ARG A 150 -14.20 -19.41 -14.25
N GLN A 151 -12.92 -19.55 -13.93
CA GLN A 151 -12.18 -20.79 -13.77
C GLN A 151 -11.84 -21.04 -12.31
N GLY A 152 -11.58 -22.30 -11.96
CA GLY A 152 -11.10 -22.67 -10.63
C GLY A 152 -9.70 -22.11 -10.37
N TRP A 153 -8.81 -22.12 -11.37
CA TRP A 153 -7.43 -21.67 -11.22
C TRP A 153 -6.98 -20.86 -12.44
N SER A 154 -6.48 -19.64 -12.24
CA SER A 154 -6.08 -18.75 -13.36
C SER A 154 -4.66 -18.98 -13.89
N GLY A 155 -3.84 -19.76 -13.19
CA GLY A 155 -2.42 -19.90 -13.54
C GLY A 155 -1.62 -18.62 -13.30
N ASN A 156 -0.48 -18.50 -13.97
CA ASN A 156 0.36 -17.30 -13.90
C ASN A 156 -0.13 -16.26 -14.89
N GLN A 157 -0.70 -15.17 -14.40
CA GLN A 157 -1.14 -14.07 -15.24
C GLN A 157 -0.38 -12.80 -14.90
N LEU A 158 -0.33 -11.84 -15.83
CA LEU A 158 0.06 -10.47 -15.48
C LEU A 158 -1.09 -9.83 -14.69
N GLY A 159 -0.74 -9.11 -13.63
CA GLY A 159 -1.67 -8.26 -12.88
C GLY A 159 -1.59 -6.81 -13.34
N ASP A 160 -2.31 -5.93 -12.62
CA ASP A 160 -2.35 -4.51 -12.95
C ASP A 160 -1.11 -3.73 -12.45
N LEU A 161 -0.82 -2.63 -13.14
CA LEU A 161 0.15 -1.62 -12.74
C LEU A 161 -0.56 -0.51 -11.95
N TRP A 162 -0.08 -0.25 -10.74
CA TRP A 162 -0.45 0.94 -9.98
C TRP A 162 0.65 1.98 -10.08
N VAL A 163 0.27 3.24 -10.31
CA VAL A 163 1.18 4.40 -10.25
C VAL A 163 0.57 5.42 -9.31
N GLY A 164 1.41 6.04 -8.49
CA GLY A 164 0.95 7.00 -7.50
C GLY A 164 1.94 8.12 -7.21
N ALA A 165 1.42 9.14 -6.56
CA ALA A 165 2.19 10.23 -6.00
C ALA A 165 1.71 10.53 -4.58
N LYS A 166 2.65 10.78 -3.69
CA LYS A 166 2.41 11.17 -2.30
C LYS A 166 3.08 12.51 -2.04
N VAL A 167 2.30 13.49 -1.59
CA VAL A 167 2.78 14.84 -1.27
C VAL A 167 2.77 15.02 0.23
N ASN A 168 3.95 15.24 0.81
CA ASN A 168 4.14 15.49 2.23
C ASN A 168 3.85 16.96 2.56
N LEU A 169 2.77 17.18 3.30
CA LEU A 169 2.31 18.50 3.77
C LEU A 169 2.94 18.88 5.11
N SER A 170 3.12 17.90 6.00
CA SER A 170 3.95 18.05 7.20
C SER A 170 4.88 16.86 7.37
N SER A 171 6.05 17.06 7.98
CA SER A 171 7.05 16.02 8.19
C SER A 171 7.84 16.25 9.48
N GLN A 172 8.17 15.17 10.19
CA GLN A 172 9.05 15.25 11.35
C GLN A 172 10.49 15.62 10.95
N TRP A 173 10.92 15.30 9.73
CA TRP A 173 12.18 15.79 9.16
C TRP A 173 12.29 17.32 9.24
N ARG A 174 11.18 18.01 8.96
CA ARG A 174 11.09 19.47 9.01
C ARG A 174 10.78 19.99 10.41
N GLN A 175 11.06 19.22 11.46
CA GLN A 175 10.80 19.54 12.87
C GLN A 175 9.30 19.80 13.17
N GLN A 176 8.40 19.18 12.41
CA GLN A 176 6.95 19.30 12.63
C GLN A 176 6.46 18.15 13.54
N PRO A 177 5.39 18.32 14.32
CA PRO A 177 5.00 17.37 15.36
C PRO A 177 4.61 15.96 14.88
N ALA A 178 4.22 15.84 13.63
CA ALA A 178 3.80 14.62 12.94
C ALA A 178 3.93 14.81 11.43
N ALA A 179 4.00 13.70 10.69
CA ALA A 179 3.92 13.68 9.26
C ALA A 179 2.47 13.64 8.79
N PHE A 180 2.13 14.43 7.77
CA PHE A 180 0.85 14.42 7.10
C PHE A 180 1.06 14.47 5.60
N ALA A 181 0.38 13.59 4.86
CA ALA A 181 0.49 13.52 3.41
C ALA A 181 -0.86 13.25 2.74
N LEU A 182 -0.95 13.68 1.48
CA LEU A 182 -1.99 13.25 0.55
C LEU A 182 -1.38 12.28 -0.46
N ARG A 183 -2.06 11.16 -0.71
CA ARG A 183 -1.61 10.12 -1.65
C ARG A 183 -2.68 9.86 -2.70
N GLY A 184 -2.35 10.15 -3.96
CA GLY A 184 -3.17 9.80 -5.11
C GLY A 184 -2.60 8.60 -5.85
N MET A 185 -3.43 7.67 -6.29
CA MET A 185 -3.00 6.52 -7.10
C MET A 185 -3.99 6.22 -8.22
N VAL A 186 -3.45 5.70 -9.31
CA VAL A 186 -4.18 5.28 -10.50
C VAL A 186 -3.80 3.84 -10.82
N LYS A 187 -4.81 2.99 -11.05
CA LYS A 187 -4.63 1.65 -11.63
C LYS A 187 -4.64 1.76 -13.14
N ILE A 188 -3.61 1.25 -13.78
CA ILE A 188 -3.51 1.10 -15.23
C ILE A 188 -3.88 -0.34 -15.58
N PRO A 189 -4.99 -0.58 -16.31
CA PRO A 189 -5.49 -1.91 -16.60
C PRO A 189 -4.55 -2.63 -17.56
N THR A 190 -3.74 -3.52 -17.01
CA THR A 190 -2.74 -4.32 -17.75
C THR A 190 -2.96 -5.81 -17.57
N ALA A 191 -3.74 -6.20 -16.56
CA ALA A 191 -4.26 -7.55 -16.42
C ALA A 191 -5.32 -7.82 -17.49
N LYS A 192 -5.38 -9.07 -17.96
CA LYS A 192 -6.42 -9.54 -18.87
C LYS A 192 -7.80 -9.52 -18.19
N ASP A 193 -8.80 -8.97 -18.87
CA ASP A 193 -10.19 -8.88 -18.41
C ASP A 193 -11.15 -9.81 -19.17
N ASP A 194 -10.62 -10.61 -20.09
CA ASP A 194 -11.36 -11.50 -20.98
C ASP A 194 -11.19 -12.99 -20.63
N GLU A 195 -10.29 -13.71 -21.29
CA GLU A 195 -10.17 -15.17 -21.26
C GLU A 195 -9.99 -15.67 -19.83
N GLU A 196 -8.96 -15.17 -19.13
CA GLU A 196 -8.69 -15.47 -17.73
C GLU A 196 -9.35 -14.49 -16.74
N GLY A 197 -9.78 -13.32 -17.19
CA GLY A 197 -10.58 -12.38 -16.39
C GLY A 197 -9.94 -11.91 -15.06
N VAL A 198 -8.61 -11.92 -14.97
CA VAL A 198 -7.85 -11.58 -13.74
C VAL A 198 -7.71 -10.07 -13.47
N GLY A 199 -8.33 -9.26 -14.32
CA GLY A 199 -8.46 -7.81 -14.20
C GLY A 199 -9.84 -7.34 -14.62
N THR A 200 -10.11 -6.05 -14.41
CA THR A 200 -11.38 -5.42 -14.82
C THR A 200 -11.29 -4.74 -16.18
N GLY A 201 -10.10 -4.57 -16.74
CA GLY A 201 -9.88 -3.83 -17.99
C GLY A 201 -10.11 -2.33 -17.88
N LYS A 202 -10.39 -1.81 -16.68
CA LYS A 202 -10.70 -0.40 -16.44
C LYS A 202 -9.73 0.25 -15.45
N VAL A 203 -9.57 1.56 -15.62
CA VAL A 203 -8.80 2.43 -14.74
C VAL A 203 -9.54 2.64 -13.42
N ASP A 204 -8.81 2.55 -12.31
CA ASP A 204 -9.32 2.93 -10.98
C ASP A 204 -8.54 4.14 -10.47
N PHE A 205 -9.19 4.97 -9.66
CA PHE A 205 -8.57 6.11 -9.00
C PHE A 205 -8.73 6.01 -7.49
N SER A 206 -7.71 6.40 -6.74
CA SER A 206 -7.81 6.45 -5.29
C SER A 206 -7.08 7.66 -4.70
N LEU A 207 -7.61 8.16 -3.57
CA LEU A 207 -7.06 9.29 -2.85
C LEU A 207 -7.15 9.04 -1.34
N ASP A 208 -6.03 9.17 -0.64
CA ASP A 208 -5.92 9.00 0.80
C ASP A 208 -5.31 10.23 1.48
N GLY A 209 -5.77 10.50 2.71
CA GLY A 209 -5.03 11.27 3.70
C GLY A 209 -4.30 10.34 4.65
N ILE A 210 -3.04 10.66 4.96
CA ILE A 210 -2.15 9.81 5.76
C ILE A 210 -1.54 10.67 6.88
N VAL A 211 -1.57 10.17 8.12
CA VAL A 211 -0.89 10.77 9.27
C VAL A 211 0.05 9.75 9.90
N SER A 212 1.28 10.14 10.22
CA SER A 212 2.21 9.27 10.92
C SER A 212 3.14 10.02 11.87
N LYS A 213 3.70 9.30 12.84
CA LYS A 213 4.63 9.86 13.82
C LYS A 213 5.62 8.80 14.30
N GLU A 214 6.86 9.22 14.47
CA GLU A 214 7.88 8.43 15.15
C GLU A 214 7.99 8.90 16.59
N ILE A 215 7.93 7.97 17.52
CA ILE A 215 8.01 8.24 18.95
C ILE A 215 9.31 7.66 19.46
N ASN A 216 10.12 8.53 20.08
CA ASN A 216 11.37 8.20 20.75
C ASN A 216 12.35 7.38 19.88
N GLU A 217 12.32 7.59 18.57
CA GLU A 217 13.17 6.88 17.61
C GLU A 217 13.04 5.34 17.68
N ARG A 218 11.86 4.86 18.10
CA ARG A 218 11.62 3.45 18.38
C ARG A 218 10.32 2.93 17.80
N VAL A 219 9.27 3.75 17.76
CA VAL A 219 7.93 3.33 17.34
C VAL A 219 7.41 4.27 16.26
N GLU A 220 7.08 3.76 15.08
CA GLU A 220 6.32 4.48 14.07
C GLU A 220 4.85 4.14 14.27
N LEU A 221 4.01 5.14 14.45
CA LEU A 221 2.56 5.00 14.37
C LEU A 221 2.10 5.62 13.07
N SER A 222 1.22 4.95 12.33
CA SER A 222 0.66 5.48 11.09
C SER A 222 -0.81 5.13 10.95
N GLY A 223 -1.54 5.99 10.26
CA GLY A 223 -2.91 5.71 9.85
C GLY A 223 -3.27 6.46 8.58
N PHE A 224 -4.20 5.89 7.82
CA PHE A 224 -4.73 6.51 6.62
C PHE A 224 -6.24 6.30 6.50
N GLY A 225 -6.87 7.21 5.76
CA GLY A 225 -8.27 7.12 5.35
C GLY A 225 -8.46 7.75 3.99
N GLY A 226 -9.29 7.15 3.15
CA GLY A 226 -9.45 7.58 1.77
C GLY A 226 -10.60 6.90 1.04
N PHE A 227 -10.62 7.06 -0.27
CA PHE A 227 -11.60 6.44 -1.14
C PHE A 227 -10.95 5.86 -2.39
N ILE A 228 -11.63 4.88 -2.97
CA ILE A 228 -11.33 4.33 -4.29
C ILE A 228 -12.58 4.40 -5.15
N VAL A 229 -12.40 4.94 -6.35
CA VAL A 229 -13.39 4.96 -7.44
C VAL A 229 -12.94 3.95 -8.47
N ARG A 230 -13.72 2.89 -8.65
CA ARG A 230 -13.44 1.84 -9.62
C ARG A 230 -14.02 2.18 -10.97
N GLY A 231 -13.29 1.84 -12.01
CA GLY A 231 -13.80 1.88 -13.38
C GLY A 231 -14.95 0.89 -13.54
N LYS A 232 -15.89 1.19 -14.44
CA LYS A 232 -17.07 0.36 -14.68
C LYS A 232 -16.85 -0.52 -15.89
N PRO A 233 -16.61 -1.83 -15.73
CA PRO A 233 -16.46 -2.73 -16.85
C PRO A 233 -17.82 -3.10 -17.45
N ASP A 234 -17.80 -3.47 -18.73
CA ASP A 234 -19.04 -3.70 -19.46
C ASP A 234 -19.79 -4.92 -18.90
N GLY A 235 -21.06 -4.71 -18.58
CA GLY A 235 -21.91 -5.76 -18.03
C GLY A 235 -21.74 -6.03 -16.54
N VAL A 236 -20.92 -5.24 -15.81
CA VAL A 236 -20.75 -5.37 -14.34
C VAL A 236 -20.76 -4.01 -13.65
N GLU A 237 -21.53 -3.91 -12.57
CA GLU A 237 -21.49 -2.79 -11.64
C GLU A 237 -20.66 -3.18 -10.42
N LEU A 238 -19.50 -2.54 -10.26
CA LEU A 238 -18.58 -2.72 -9.14
C LEU A 238 -18.84 -1.70 -8.05
N SER A 239 -18.59 -2.09 -6.80
CA SER A 239 -18.72 -1.22 -5.64
C SER A 239 -17.45 -0.38 -5.45
N ASN A 240 -17.66 0.93 -5.27
CA ASN A 240 -16.60 1.85 -4.83
C ASN A 240 -16.29 1.64 -3.35
N GLY A 241 -15.14 2.14 -2.88
CA GLY A 241 -14.66 1.85 -1.54
C GLY A 241 -14.29 3.07 -0.72
N ILE A 242 -14.43 2.94 0.60
CA ILE A 242 -13.76 3.76 1.60
C ILE A 242 -12.64 2.93 2.19
N ARG A 243 -11.40 3.37 2.01
CA ARG A 243 -10.21 2.66 2.49
C ARG A 243 -9.73 3.25 3.79
N TRP A 244 -9.19 2.41 4.66
CA TRP A 244 -8.65 2.83 5.94
C TRP A 244 -7.59 1.86 6.44
N GLY A 245 -6.73 2.33 7.33
CA GLY A 245 -5.82 1.47 8.05
C GLY A 245 -5.04 2.21 9.13
N PHE A 246 -4.54 1.44 10.08
CA PHE A 246 -3.74 1.87 11.22
C PHE A 246 -2.65 0.84 11.46
N GLY A 247 -1.45 1.29 11.79
CA GLY A 247 -0.34 0.40 12.04
C GLY A 247 0.70 0.98 12.97
N ALA A 248 1.48 0.08 13.55
CA ALA A 248 2.65 0.39 14.36
C ALA A 248 3.85 -0.42 13.87
N GLY A 249 5.02 0.21 13.78
CA GLY A 249 6.29 -0.44 13.44
C GLY A 249 7.35 -0.22 14.53
N PHE A 250 8.05 -1.27 14.94
CA PHE A 250 9.08 -1.20 15.99
C PHE A 250 10.12 -2.35 15.88
N PRO A 251 11.40 -2.10 16.21
CA PRO A 251 12.03 -0.79 16.37
C PRO A 251 12.19 -0.06 15.01
N THR A 252 12.10 1.27 14.99
CA THR A 252 12.18 2.06 13.74
C THR A 252 13.59 2.24 13.17
N ARG A 253 14.65 1.97 13.95
CA ARG A 253 16.05 2.25 13.56
C ARG A 253 16.98 1.05 13.61
N LYS A 254 16.42 -0.16 13.58
CA LYS A 254 17.19 -1.40 13.48
C LYS A 254 16.83 -2.11 12.17
N ASN A 255 17.71 -3.03 11.80
CA ASN A 255 17.57 -3.84 10.58
C ASN A 255 16.40 -4.84 10.70
N LEU A 256 16.16 -5.38 11.89
CA LEU A 256 14.99 -6.19 12.18
C LEU A 256 13.87 -5.29 12.71
N ARG A 257 12.71 -5.36 12.05
CA ARG A 257 11.52 -4.59 12.41
C ARG A 257 10.31 -5.51 12.49
N LEU A 258 9.43 -5.22 13.43
CA LEU A 258 8.13 -5.83 13.58
C LEU A 258 7.06 -4.79 13.24
N THR A 259 6.00 -5.22 12.57
CA THR A 259 4.86 -4.37 12.27
C THR A 259 3.57 -5.04 12.72
N ALA A 260 2.68 -4.27 13.31
CA ALA A 260 1.31 -4.66 13.61
C ALA A 260 0.38 -3.72 12.86
N GLU A 261 -0.49 -4.26 12.02
CA GLU A 261 -1.36 -3.47 11.14
C GLU A 261 -2.80 -3.99 11.18
N LEU A 262 -3.74 -3.06 11.09
CA LEU A 262 -5.15 -3.31 10.82
C LEU A 262 -5.55 -2.40 9.67
N HIS A 263 -6.06 -2.96 8.59
CA HIS A 263 -6.53 -2.20 7.44
C HIS A 263 -7.77 -2.85 6.85
N GLY A 264 -8.46 -2.10 6.00
CA GLY A 264 -9.62 -2.61 5.29
C GLY A 264 -10.19 -1.63 4.29
N GLU A 265 -11.20 -2.13 3.60
CA GLU A 265 -12.05 -1.35 2.72
C GLU A 265 -13.51 -1.59 3.11
N ALA A 266 -14.27 -0.50 3.21
CA ALA A 266 -15.72 -0.56 3.32
C ALA A 266 -16.32 -0.22 1.96
N TYR A 267 -17.05 -1.17 1.38
CA TYR A 267 -17.77 -0.98 0.14
C TYR A 267 -18.93 0.02 0.31
N ARG A 268 -19.16 0.86 -0.71
CA ARG A 268 -20.26 1.85 -0.70
C ARG A 268 -21.60 1.21 -1.06
N ASP A 269 -21.55 0.21 -1.93
CA ASP A 269 -22.66 -0.64 -2.28
C ASP A 269 -22.38 -2.05 -1.76
N ASP A 270 -23.39 -2.70 -1.19
CA ASP A 270 -23.28 -4.05 -0.65
C ASP A 270 -23.32 -5.14 -1.74
N ASN A 271 -23.30 -4.76 -3.03
CA ASN A 271 -23.49 -5.71 -4.12
C ASN A 271 -22.60 -5.45 -5.33
N VAL A 272 -22.16 -6.53 -5.98
CA VAL A 272 -21.71 -6.55 -7.37
C VAL A 272 -22.88 -7.02 -8.24
N ARG A 273 -23.18 -6.29 -9.31
CA ARG A 273 -24.31 -6.62 -10.21
C ARG A 273 -23.83 -6.99 -11.60
N LEU A 274 -24.35 -8.08 -12.15
CA LEU A 274 -24.17 -8.47 -13.54
C LEU A 274 -25.41 -8.13 -14.36
N SER A 275 -25.21 -7.44 -15.48
CA SER A 275 -26.23 -7.25 -16.51
C SER A 275 -26.02 -8.15 -17.72
N ARG A 276 -24.97 -9.00 -17.71
CA ARG A 276 -24.70 -10.02 -18.71
C ARG A 276 -24.60 -11.42 -18.09
N ARG A 277 -24.88 -12.45 -18.88
CA ARG A 277 -24.65 -13.83 -18.46
C ARG A 277 -23.14 -14.10 -18.43
N LEU A 278 -22.64 -14.54 -17.27
CA LEU A 278 -21.28 -15.04 -17.10
C LEU A 278 -21.36 -16.54 -16.76
N VAL A 279 -20.61 -17.36 -17.50
CA VAL A 279 -20.62 -18.82 -17.39
C VAL A 279 -19.22 -19.29 -17.01
N GLY A 280 -19.13 -20.08 -15.94
CA GLY A 280 -17.92 -20.74 -15.48
C GLY A 280 -17.42 -21.77 -16.49
N GLU A 281 -16.13 -22.11 -16.43
CA GLU A 281 -15.56 -23.17 -17.28
C GLU A 281 -16.15 -24.55 -16.97
N ASP A 282 -16.69 -24.73 -15.76
CA ASP A 282 -17.44 -25.90 -15.34
C ASP A 282 -18.93 -25.86 -15.73
N GLY A 283 -19.36 -24.85 -16.51
CA GLY A 283 -20.73 -24.66 -16.97
C GLY A 283 -21.66 -23.99 -15.95
N SER A 284 -21.17 -23.66 -14.76
CA SER A 284 -21.95 -22.93 -13.75
C SER A 284 -22.28 -21.51 -14.19
N ILE A 285 -23.34 -20.92 -13.65
CA ILE A 285 -23.79 -19.57 -14.04
C ILE A 285 -23.62 -18.63 -12.85
N ALA A 286 -22.92 -17.52 -13.07
CA ALA A 286 -22.75 -16.50 -12.04
C ALA A 286 -24.10 -15.91 -11.60
N PRO A 287 -24.29 -15.64 -10.30
CA PRO A 287 -25.49 -14.95 -9.84
C PRO A 287 -25.52 -13.52 -10.38
N ALA A 288 -26.72 -13.04 -10.75
CA ALA A 288 -26.89 -11.67 -11.25
C ALA A 288 -26.56 -10.60 -10.19
N ASN A 289 -26.68 -10.95 -8.91
CA ASN A 289 -26.30 -10.10 -7.78
C ASN A 289 -25.45 -10.92 -6.80
N THR A 290 -24.29 -10.39 -6.43
CA THR A 290 -23.44 -10.93 -5.36
C THR A 290 -23.38 -9.94 -4.22
N ASN A 291 -23.66 -10.37 -2.99
CA ASN A 291 -23.47 -9.54 -1.79
C ASN A 291 -21.97 -9.51 -1.39
N LEU A 292 -21.50 -8.34 -0.97
CA LEU A 292 -20.15 -8.09 -0.45
C LEU A 292 -20.08 -8.06 1.10
#